data_AF-A0A356WYT8-F1
#
_entry.id   AF-A0A356WYT8-F1
#
_cell.length_a   1.000
_cell.length_b   1.000
_cell.length_c   1.000
_cell.angle_alpha   90.00
_cell.angle_beta   90.00
_cell.angle_gamma   90.00
#
_symmetry.space_group_name_H-M   'P 1'
#
loop_
_entity.id
_entity.type
_entity.pdbx_description
1 polymer ?
#
loop_
_entity_poly.entity_id
_entity_poly.type
_entity_poly.pdbx_seq_one_letter_code
_entity_poly.pdbx_strand_id
1 'polypeptide(L)'
;MKAGEEYDRTHLKKILTESIATERIHLQKTYVESKKVDKNLFEKYMRATEKILIAEFISALPREGYFEHVEYYLPELDYGRYRAGHRQIFEYIVKKVREQFLARVKKAKNFSNT
;
A
#
# COMPACT_ATOMS: atom_id res chain seq x y z
N MET A 1 -18.01 13.15 -13.56
CA MET A 1 -17.79 12.67 -12.18
C MET A 1 -18.68 13.47 -11.26
N LYS A 2 -19.42 12.83 -10.36
CA LYS A 2 -20.31 13.54 -9.43
C LYS A 2 -19.49 14.07 -8.25
N ALA A 3 -19.79 15.27 -7.74
CA ALA A 3 -19.07 15.88 -6.60
C ALA A 3 -18.97 14.96 -5.37
N GLY A 4 -19.95 14.07 -5.16
CA GLY A 4 -19.92 13.05 -4.10
C GLY A 4 -18.86 11.95 -4.30
N GLU A 5 -18.54 11.58 -5.54
CA GLU A 5 -17.49 10.58 -5.84
C GLU A 5 -16.09 11.17 -5.61
N GLU A 6 -15.91 12.46 -5.91
CA GLU A 6 -14.64 13.16 -5.68
C GLU A 6 -14.37 13.39 -4.19
N TYR A 7 -15.42 13.71 -3.43
CA TYR A 7 -15.37 13.80 -1.98
C TYR A 7 -14.99 12.44 -1.34
N ASP A 8 -15.62 11.35 -1.75
CA ASP A 8 -15.31 10.00 -1.26
C ASP A 8 -13.87 9.60 -1.59
N ARG A 9 -13.39 9.85 -2.81
CA ARG A 9 -12.00 9.58 -3.18
C ARG A 9 -10.99 10.38 -2.36
N THR A 10 -11.26 11.65 -2.10
CA THR A 10 -10.37 12.50 -1.30
C THR A 10 -10.31 12.01 0.14
N HIS A 11 -11.46 11.62 0.70
CA HIS A 11 -11.54 11.05 2.04
C HIS A 11 -10.79 9.70 2.14
N LEU A 12 -11.02 8.80 1.19
CA LEU A 12 -10.31 7.51 1.13
C LEU A 12 -8.80 7.68 0.98
N LYS A 13 -8.35 8.62 0.14
CA LYS A 13 -6.91 8.95 0.03
C LYS A 13 -6.33 9.40 1.36
N LYS A 14 -7.03 10.27 2.10
CA LYS A 14 -6.61 10.71 3.43
C LYS A 14 -6.46 9.51 4.39
N ILE A 15 -7.46 8.64 4.46
CA ILE A 15 -7.40 7.43 5.31
C ILE A 15 -6.22 6.54 4.90
N LEU A 16 -5.98 6.38 3.61
CA LEU A 16 -4.86 5.59 3.09
C LEU A 16 -3.52 6.19 3.50
N THR A 17 -3.32 7.49 3.33
CA THR A 17 -2.10 8.19 3.73
C THR A 17 -1.81 8.01 5.22
N GLU A 18 -2.83 8.15 6.08
CA GLU A 18 -2.67 7.95 7.53
C GLU A 18 -2.40 6.48 7.89
N SER A 19 -2.99 5.53 7.16
CA SER A 19 -2.75 4.09 7.33
C SER A 19 -1.31 3.73 6.96
N ILE A 20 -0.82 4.26 5.83
CA ILE A 20 0.57 4.12 5.39
C ILE A 20 1.52 4.71 6.43
N ALA A 21 1.26 5.91 6.92
CA ALA A 21 2.11 6.56 7.92
C ALA A 21 2.20 5.74 9.22
N THR A 22 1.08 5.16 9.65
CA THR A 22 1.02 4.32 10.86
C THR A 22 1.81 3.04 10.68
N GLU A 23 1.53 2.28 9.61
CA GLU A 23 2.21 1.01 9.37
C GLU A 23 3.69 1.20 9.01
N ARG A 24 4.05 2.31 8.36
CA ARG A 24 5.44 2.65 8.05
C ARG A 24 6.32 2.62 9.30
N ILE A 25 5.85 3.16 10.43
CA ILE A 25 6.61 3.17 11.70
C ILE A 25 6.88 1.73 12.17
N HIS A 26 5.84 0.90 12.20
CA HIS A 26 5.95 -0.50 12.65
C HIS A 26 6.80 -1.36 11.72
N LEU A 27 6.62 -1.19 10.40
CA LEU A 27 7.32 -1.95 9.38
C LEU A 27 8.79 -1.52 9.25
N GLN A 28 9.09 -0.23 9.40
CA GLN A 28 10.48 0.26 9.41
C GLN A 28 11.28 -0.38 10.54
N LYS A 29 10.72 -0.44 11.75
CA LYS A 29 11.34 -1.18 12.86
C LYS A 29 11.51 -2.68 12.56
N THR A 30 10.49 -3.28 11.95
CA THR A 30 10.48 -4.74 11.68
C THR A 30 11.45 -5.16 10.59
N TYR A 31 11.69 -4.31 9.57
CA TYR A 31 12.44 -4.69 8.36
C TYR A 31 13.71 -3.87 8.13
N VAL A 32 13.70 -2.57 8.40
CA VAL A 32 14.87 -1.70 8.15
C VAL A 32 15.82 -1.73 9.34
N GLU A 33 15.32 -1.50 10.56
CA GLU A 33 16.15 -1.51 11.77
C GLU A 33 16.71 -2.90 12.07
N SER A 34 15.96 -3.96 11.72
CA SER A 34 16.42 -5.35 11.79
C SER A 34 17.31 -5.79 10.62
N LYS A 35 17.65 -4.87 9.70
CA LYS A 35 18.51 -5.09 8.52
C LYS A 35 18.03 -6.17 7.55
N LYS A 36 16.73 -6.51 7.55
CA LYS A 36 16.13 -7.45 6.58
C LYS A 36 15.95 -6.84 5.20
N VAL A 37 15.76 -5.53 5.14
CA VAL A 37 15.57 -4.74 3.91
C VAL A 37 16.31 -3.43 4.09
N ASP A 38 17.03 -2.96 3.08
CA ASP A 38 17.61 -1.62 3.13
C ASP A 38 16.53 -0.54 3.04
N LYS A 39 16.84 0.66 3.54
CA LYS A 39 15.87 1.77 3.60
C LYS A 39 15.33 2.16 2.22
N ASN A 40 16.17 2.12 1.17
CA ASN A 40 15.75 2.54 -0.16
C ASN A 40 14.77 1.54 -0.77
N LEU A 41 15.04 0.24 -0.66
CA LEU A 41 14.13 -0.81 -1.09
C LEU A 41 12.82 -0.77 -0.31
N PHE A 42 12.87 -0.52 1.00
CA PHE A 42 11.66 -0.33 1.81
C PHE A 42 10.79 0.84 1.32
N GLU A 43 11.38 1.99 1.01
CA GLU A 43 10.63 3.13 0.46
C GLU A 43 9.97 2.80 -0.89
N LYS A 44 10.65 2.04 -1.75
CA LYS A 44 10.07 1.55 -3.01
C LYS A 44 8.87 0.64 -2.75
N TYR A 45 8.95 -0.28 -1.80
CA TYR A 45 7.81 -1.11 -1.39
C TYR A 45 6.63 -0.29 -0.85
N MET A 46 6.89 0.73 -0.04
CA MET A 46 5.82 1.59 0.49
C MET A 46 5.11 2.36 -0.64
N ARG A 47 5.86 2.85 -1.64
CA ARG A 47 5.29 3.54 -2.82
C ARG A 47 4.49 2.59 -3.70
N ALA A 48 5.00 1.40 -3.98
CA ALA A 48 4.27 0.37 -4.72
C ALA A 48 2.97 -0.03 -4.00
N THR A 49 3.03 -0.17 -2.68
CA THR A 49 1.86 -0.46 -1.84
C THR A 49 0.79 0.63 -1.93
N GLU A 50 1.18 1.91 -1.90
CA GLU A 50 0.26 3.02 -2.09
C GLU A 50 -0.46 2.94 -3.45
N LYS A 51 0.29 2.67 -4.52
CA LYS A 51 -0.27 2.54 -5.88
C LYS A 51 -1.25 1.39 -6.00
N ILE A 52 -0.92 0.22 -5.44
CA ILE A 52 -1.81 -0.94 -5.37
C ILE A 52 -3.13 -0.55 -4.72
N LEU A 53 -3.08 0.07 -3.53
CA LEU A 53 -4.30 0.39 -2.78
C LEU A 53 -5.12 1.51 -3.43
N ILE A 54 -4.48 2.47 -4.10
CA ILE A 54 -5.18 3.46 -4.92
C ILE A 54 -5.92 2.77 -6.08
N ALA A 55 -5.27 1.86 -6.80
CA ALA A 55 -5.87 1.15 -7.93
C ALA A 55 -6.99 0.19 -7.47
N GLU A 56 -6.84 -0.44 -6.30
CA GLU A 56 -7.83 -1.38 -5.79
C GLU A 56 -9.11 -0.72 -5.27
N PHE A 57 -8.98 0.41 -4.57
CA PHE A 57 -10.06 0.97 -3.74
C PHE A 57 -10.48 2.39 -4.08
N ILE A 58 -9.66 3.17 -4.78
CA ILE A 58 -9.87 4.62 -4.92
C ILE A 58 -10.12 5.03 -6.38
N SER A 59 -9.35 4.46 -7.31
CA SER A 59 -9.39 4.82 -8.73
C SER A 59 -9.78 3.63 -9.59
N ALA A 60 -10.47 3.89 -10.71
CA ALA A 60 -10.78 2.88 -11.72
C ALA A 60 -9.56 2.59 -12.63
N LEU A 61 -8.38 2.41 -12.03
CA LEU A 61 -7.18 2.02 -12.76
C LEU A 61 -7.23 0.52 -13.06
N PRO A 62 -6.59 0.06 -14.15
CA PRO A 62 -6.37 -1.36 -14.37
C PRO A 62 -5.70 -1.97 -13.13
N ARG A 63 -6.25 -3.10 -12.67
CA ARG A 63 -5.63 -3.87 -11.59
C ARG A 63 -4.48 -4.67 -12.20
N GLU A 64 -3.26 -4.21 -11.95
CA GLU A 64 -2.04 -4.96 -12.24
C GLU A 64 -1.72 -5.90 -11.07
N GLY A 65 -0.85 -6.87 -11.31
CA GLY A 65 -0.37 -7.75 -10.25
C GLY A 65 0.64 -7.03 -9.35
N TYR A 66 0.99 -7.68 -8.25
CA TYR A 66 1.96 -7.13 -7.31
C TYR A 66 3.37 -7.00 -7.89
N PHE A 67 3.72 -7.87 -8.83
CA PHE A 67 5.03 -7.80 -9.48
C PHE A 67 5.15 -6.54 -10.32
N GLU A 68 4.17 -6.27 -11.18
CA GLU A 68 4.13 -5.13 -12.10
C GLU A 68 4.22 -3.80 -11.32
N HIS A 69 3.49 -3.71 -10.21
CA HIS A 69 3.54 -2.53 -9.34
C HIS A 69 4.91 -2.33 -8.67
N VAL A 70 5.63 -3.40 -8.34
CA VAL A 70 6.96 -3.28 -7.70
C VAL A 70 8.07 -3.09 -8.73
N GLU A 71 7.96 -3.72 -9.90
CA GLU A 71 8.85 -3.60 -11.06
C GLU A 71 8.91 -2.15 -11.55
N TYR A 72 7.80 -1.41 -11.52
CA TYR A 72 7.79 0.03 -11.82
C TYR A 72 8.83 0.83 -10.99
N TYR A 73 9.08 0.42 -9.75
CA TYR A 73 10.07 1.07 -8.87
C TYR A 73 11.43 0.36 -8.83
N LEU A 74 11.51 -0.83 -9.42
CA LEU A 74 12.68 -1.71 -9.51
C LEU A 74 12.74 -2.28 -10.94
N PRO A 75 13.02 -1.45 -11.96
CA PRO A 75 12.97 -1.90 -13.36
C PRO A 75 13.98 -3.00 -13.69
N GLU A 76 15.01 -3.17 -12.85
CA GLU A 76 15.99 -4.25 -12.92
C GLU A 76 15.51 -5.58 -12.31
N LEU A 77 14.33 -5.61 -11.70
CA LEU A 77 13.77 -6.77 -11.01
C LEU A 77 12.98 -7.64 -11.97
N ASP A 78 13.56 -8.79 -12.36
CA ASP A 78 12.81 -9.83 -13.05
C ASP A 78 11.87 -10.60 -12.10
N TYR A 79 10.87 -11.28 -12.69
CA TYR A 79 9.88 -12.06 -11.94
C TYR A 79 10.50 -13.19 -11.08
N GLY A 80 11.60 -13.78 -11.53
CA GLY A 80 12.29 -14.85 -10.81
C GLY A 80 12.90 -14.34 -9.50
N ARG A 81 13.62 -13.22 -9.57
CA ARG A 81 14.18 -12.50 -8.41
C ARG A 81 13.08 -12.02 -7.49
N TYR A 82 11.99 -11.49 -8.04
CA TYR A 82 10.82 -11.09 -7.25
C TYR A 82 10.33 -12.27 -6.40
N ARG A 83 10.07 -13.42 -7.04
CA ARG A 83 9.57 -14.62 -6.36
C ARG A 83 10.54 -15.13 -5.29
N ALA A 84 11.84 -15.08 -5.55
CA ALA A 84 12.87 -15.64 -4.68
C ALA A 84 13.17 -14.76 -3.45
N GLY A 85 13.15 -13.43 -3.59
CA GLY A 85 13.65 -12.53 -2.55
C GLY A 85 12.70 -11.41 -2.11
N HIS A 86 11.77 -10.98 -2.95
CA HIS A 86 10.98 -9.78 -2.69
C HIS A 86 9.55 -10.10 -2.27
N ARG A 87 8.96 -11.13 -2.87
CA ARG A 87 7.53 -11.48 -2.78
C ARG A 87 7.05 -11.55 -1.33
N GLN A 88 7.68 -12.38 -0.51
CA GLN A 88 7.20 -12.62 0.86
C GLN A 88 7.12 -11.34 1.69
N ILE A 89 8.15 -10.50 1.60
CA ILE A 89 8.22 -9.26 2.38
C ILE A 89 7.27 -8.22 1.79
N PHE A 90 7.30 -8.04 0.47
CA PHE A 90 6.49 -7.04 -0.21
C PHE A 90 4.99 -7.31 -0.05
N GLU A 91 4.53 -8.54 -0.32
CA GLU A 91 3.11 -8.88 -0.18
C GLU A 91 2.64 -8.77 1.28
N TYR A 92 3.52 -9.04 2.24
CA TYR A 92 3.20 -8.85 3.66
C TYR A 92 3.03 -7.37 4.03
N ILE A 93 3.91 -6.49 3.50
CA ILE A 93 3.75 -5.03 3.66
C ILE A 93 2.40 -4.58 3.08
N VAL A 94 2.08 -5.00 1.85
CA VAL A 94 0.79 -4.68 1.20
C VAL A 94 -0.37 -5.14 2.07
N LYS A 95 -0.33 -6.38 2.56
CA LYS A 95 -1.34 -6.94 3.46
C LYS A 95 -1.53 -6.08 4.71
N LYS A 96 -0.46 -5.67 5.38
CA LYS A 96 -0.55 -4.89 6.62
C LYS A 96 -1.16 -3.51 6.43
N VAL A 97 -0.72 -2.80 5.39
CA VAL A 97 -1.31 -1.50 5.04
C VAL A 97 -2.78 -1.66 4.65
N ARG A 98 -3.13 -2.70 3.87
CA ARG A 98 -4.52 -2.99 3.48
C ARG A 98 -5.41 -3.26 4.69
N GLU A 99 -4.96 -4.12 5.62
CA GLU A 99 -5.70 -4.45 6.85
C GLU A 99 -6.03 -3.18 7.64
N GLN A 100 -5.03 -2.32 7.85
CA GLN A 100 -5.20 -1.06 8.57
C GLN A 100 -6.13 -0.09 7.84
N PHE A 101 -5.97 0.05 6.53
CA PHE A 101 -6.81 0.90 5.70
C PHE A 101 -8.29 0.47 5.79
N LEU A 102 -8.58 -0.81 5.56
CA LEU A 102 -9.95 -1.33 5.59
C LEU A 102 -10.59 -1.20 6.98
N ALA A 103 -9.82 -1.41 8.05
CA ALA A 103 -10.30 -1.21 9.42
C ALA A 103 -10.72 0.25 9.66
N ARG A 104 -9.92 1.22 9.18
CA ARG A 104 -10.23 2.65 9.32
C ARG A 104 -11.40 3.08 8.43
N VAL A 105 -11.49 2.59 7.20
CA VAL A 105 -12.64 2.85 6.32
C VAL A 105 -13.93 2.32 6.95
N LYS A 106 -13.92 1.10 7.49
CA LYS A 106 -15.09 0.53 8.19
C LYS A 106 -15.47 1.37 9.40
N LYS A 107 -14.49 1.82 10.19
CA LYS A 107 -14.72 2.71 11.33
C LYS A 107 -15.36 4.02 10.88
N ALA A 108 -14.80 4.70 9.89
CA ALA A 108 -15.34 5.95 9.37
C ALA A 108 -16.79 5.82 8.89
N LYS A 109 -17.11 4.77 8.13
CA LYS A 109 -18.48 4.49 7.67
C LYS A 109 -19.47 4.28 8.82
N ASN A 110 -19.05 3.60 9.88
CA ASN A 110 -19.89 3.40 11.06
C ASN A 110 -20.17 4.71 11.80
N PHE A 111 -19.18 5.60 11.92
CA PHE A 111 -19.36 6.94 12.51
C PHE A 111 -20.23 7.87 11.67
N SER A 112 -20.23 7.74 10.33
CA SER A 112 -21.10 8.54 9.46
C SER A 112 -22.58 8.11 9.48
N ASN A 113 -22.88 6.90 9.98
CA ASN A 113 -24.24 6.37 10.09
C ASN A 113 -24.87 6.57 11.50
N THR A 114 -24.17 7.26 12.41
CA THR A 114 -24.63 7.61 13.76
C THR A 114 -24.90 9.10 13.82
#